data_AF-A0A7G2MMC2-F1
#
_entry.id   AF-A0A7G2MMC2-F1
#
_cell.length_a   1.000
_cell.length_b   1.000
_cell.length_c   1.000
_cell.angle_alpha   90.00
_cell.angle_beta   90.00
_cell.angle_gamma   90.00
#
_symmetry.space_group_name_H-M   'P 1'
#
loop_
_entity.id
_entity.type
_entity.pdbx_description
1 polymer ?
#
loop_
_entity_poly.entity_id
_entity_poly.type
_entity_poly.pdbx_seq_one_letter_code
_entity_poly.pdbx_strand_id
1 'polypeptide(L)' 'MAKKVVATLKTADGRGFAKIIKMVKSPKTGAYTFKEQMVPNDQVKEAVKK' A
#
# COMPACT_ATOMS: atom_id res chain seq x y z
N MET A 1 27.06 -9.73 35.62
CA MET A 1 25.81 -10.33 35.09
C MET A 1 25.33 -9.45 33.93
N ALA A 2 25.66 -9.81 32.69
CA ALA A 2 25.25 -9.03 31.53
C ALA A 2 23.83 -9.43 31.14
N LYS A 3 22.87 -8.52 31.31
CA LYS A 3 21.48 -8.74 30.90
C LYS A 3 21.46 -8.69 29.37
N LYS A 4 21.51 -9.86 28.71
CA LYS A 4 21.40 -9.96 27.25
C LYS A 4 20.00 -9.53 26.83
N VAL A 5 19.85 -8.27 26.44
CA VAL A 5 18.61 -7.80 25.82
C VAL A 5 18.67 -8.23 24.36
N VAL A 6 17.96 -9.31 24.02
CA VAL A 6 17.70 -9.68 22.63
C VAL A 6 16.58 -8.76 22.15
N ALA A 7 16.92 -7.78 21.32
CA ALA A 7 15.91 -6.98 20.63
C ALA A 7 15.15 -7.91 19.67
N THR A 8 13.93 -8.29 20.04
CA THR A 8 13.02 -8.97 19.12
C THR A 8 12.66 -7.96 18.04
N LEU A 9 13.20 -8.13 16.82
CA LEU A 9 12.66 -7.49 15.63
C LEU A 9 11.18 -7.87 15.57
N LYS A 10 10.29 -6.89 15.72
CA LYS A 10 8.87 -7.09 15.46
C LYS A 10 8.74 -7.41 13.97
N THR A 11 8.83 -8.68 13.60
CA THR A 11 8.34 -9.24 12.33
C THR A 11 6.82 -9.33 12.36
N ALA A 12 6.16 -8.47 13.12
CA ALA A 12 4.76 -8.22 12.92
C ALA A 12 4.72 -7.44 11.61
N ASP A 13 4.18 -8.06 10.57
CA ASP A 13 3.83 -7.43 9.31
C ASP A 13 3.27 -6.04 9.60
N GLY A 14 4.15 -5.03 9.50
CA GLY A 14 3.84 -3.68 9.92
C GLY A 14 2.82 -3.15 8.94
N ARG A 15 1.53 -3.35 9.25
CA ARG A 15 0.36 -3.08 8.39
C ARG A 15 0.77 -2.93 6.93
N GLY A 16 1.00 -4.06 6.25
CA GLY A 16 1.46 -4.05 4.86
C GLY A 16 0.58 -3.10 4.04
N PHE A 17 1.23 -2.19 3.32
CA PHE A 17 0.56 -1.27 2.42
C PHE A 17 0.84 -1.71 0.99
N ALA A 18 -0.19 -1.78 0.17
CA ALA A 18 -0.07 -2.01 -1.25
C ALA A 18 -0.17 -0.68 -1.99
N LYS A 19 0.66 -0.54 -3.03
CA LYS A 19 0.56 0.57 -3.98
C LYS A 19 -0.33 0.14 -5.14
N ILE A 20 -1.49 0.77 -5.26
CA ILE A 20 -2.44 0.56 -6.35
C ILE A 20 -2.15 1.57 -7.45
N ILE A 21 -2.04 1.08 -8.68
CA ILE A 21 -1.87 1.91 -9.88
C ILE A 21 -3.14 1.74 -10.73
N LYS A 22 -3.98 2.78 -10.79
CA LYS A 22 -5.22 2.77 -11.57
C LYS A 22 -5.05 3.64 -12.82
N MET A 23 -5.51 3.13 -13.95
CA MET A 23 -5.57 3.89 -15.18
C MET A 23 -6.85 4.74 -15.18
N VAL A 24 -6.71 6.06 -15.27
CA VAL A 24 -7.82 7.03 -15.25
C VAL A 24 -7.80 7.82 -16.54
N LYS A 25 -8.96 7.93 -17.19
CA LYS A 25 -9.12 8.74 -18.41
C LYS A 25 -9.21 10.21 -18.02
N SER A 26 -8.34 11.04 -18.59
CA SER A 26 -8.36 12.49 -18.43
C SER A 26 -9.63 13.07 -19.08
N PRO A 27 -10.47 13.81 -18.35
CA PRO A 27 -11.68 14.41 -18.90
C PRO A 27 -11.39 15.54 -19.89
N LYS A 28 -10.19 16.16 -19.81
CA LYS A 28 -9.80 17.26 -20.69
C LYS A 28 -9.23 16.79 -22.02
N THR A 29 -8.44 15.72 -22.03
CA THR A 29 -7.65 15.31 -23.21
C THR A 29 -8.01 13.92 -23.71
N GLY A 30 -8.82 13.16 -22.99
CA GLY A 30 -9.15 11.78 -23.33
C GLY A 30 -8.00 10.77 -23.17
N ALA A 31 -6.79 11.24 -22.85
CA ALA A 31 -5.61 10.41 -22.61
C ALA A 31 -5.76 9.63 -21.30
N TYR A 32 -5.12 8.46 -21.24
CA TYR A 32 -5.05 7.67 -20.02
C TYR A 32 -3.82 8.08 -19.20
N THR A 33 -4.05 8.26 -17.91
CA THR A 33 -3.01 8.58 -16.93
C THR A 33 -3.03 7.54 -15.81
N PHE A 34 -1.87 7.23 -15.26
CA PHE A 34 -1.77 6.36 -14.10
C PHE A 34 -1.88 7.20 -12.83
N LYS A 35 -2.84 6.86 -11.98
CA LYS A 35 -2.97 7.43 -10.64
C LYS A 35 -2.55 6.38 -9.62
N GLU A 36 -1.64 6.76 -8.75
CA GLU A 36 -1.12 5.89 -7.70
C GLU A 36 -1.79 6.20 -6.36
N GLN A 37 -2.13 5.17 -5.60
CA GLN A 37 -2.67 5.29 -4.24
C GLN A 37 -2.12 4.18 -3.35
N MET A 38 -1.67 4.54 -2.15
CA MET A 38 -1.20 3.59 -1.15
C MET A 38 -2.35 3.25 -0.20
N VAL A 39 -2.66 1.96 -0.04
CA VAL A 39 -3.75 1.49 0.82
C VAL A 39 -3.28 0.33 1.70
N PRO A 40 -3.87 0.14 2.89
CA PRO A 40 -3.62 -1.07 3.67
C PRO A 40 -4.01 -2.33 2.87
N ASN A 41 -3.25 -3.42 3.04
CA ASN A 41 -3.47 -4.68 2.31
C ASN A 41 -4.91 -5.20 2.41
N ASP A 42 -5.55 -5.00 3.56
CA ASP A 42 -6.93 -5.44 3.81
C ASP A 42 -7.95 -4.73 2.91
N GLN A 43 -7.65 -3.50 2.49
CA GLN A 43 -8.54 -2.63 1.71
C GLN A 43 -8.25 -2.64 0.21
N VAL A 44 -7.26 -3.43 -0.24
CA VAL A 44 -6.86 -3.48 -1.66
C VAL A 44 -8.00 -3.92 -2.56
N LYS A 45 -8.78 -4.92 -2.15
CA LYS A 45 -9.88 -5.46 -2.94
C LYS A 45 -10.99 -4.43 -3.18
N GLU A 46 -11.26 -3.58 -2.20
CA GLU A 46 -12.25 -2.51 -2.32
C GLU A 46 -11.73 -1.36 -3.20
N ALA A 47 -10.46 -1.00 -3.03
CA ALA A 47 -9.84 0.09 -3.74
C ALA A 47 -9.69 -0.17 -5.26
N VAL A 48 -9.61 -1.43 -5.70
CA VAL A 48 -9.54 -1.81 -7.13
C VAL A 48 -10.93 -1.97 -7.78
N LYS A 49 -11.97 -2.33 -7.00
CA LYS A 49 -13.33 -2.56 -7.54
C LYS A 49 -14.12 -1.26 -7.80
N LYS A 50 -13.71 -0.16 -7.18
CA LYS A 50 -14.26 1.18 -7.41
C LYS A 50 -13.67 1.77 -8.68
#